data_AF-A0A4P7CPQ4-F1
#
_entry.id   AF-A0A4P7CPQ4-F1
#
_cell.length_a   1.000
_cell.length_b   1.000
_cell.length_c   1.000
_cell.angle_alpha   90.00
_cell.angle_beta   90.00
_cell.angle_gamma   90.00
#
_symmetry.space_group_name_H-M   'P 1'
#
loop_
_entity.id
_entity.type
_entity.pdbx_description
1 polymer ?
#
loop_
_entity_poly.entity_id
_entity_poly.type
_entity_poly.pdbx_seq_one_letter_code
_entity_poly.pdbx_strand_id
1 'polypeptide(L)'
;MKRIFLAAVLAASASIANAQNLSDQDINLMAAAQKAVKTYKQGGVTGIYSAVTQCYQHLRQGQKAFGRSVEFCVALDISGIFIDSEMASAEGFPRDARFMDATAANRMNEVLRRYGITASDDDTRAYFAARVERVKKYTNDAMQLG
;
A
#
# COMPACT_ATOMS: atom_id res chain seq x y z
N MET A 1 -21.39 -53.00 13.42
CA MET A 1 -21.89 -52.86 12.04
C MET A 1 -21.91 -51.40 11.64
N LYS A 2 -21.30 -51.09 10.49
CA LYS A 2 -21.41 -49.89 9.63
C LYS A 2 -21.06 -48.51 10.21
N ARG A 3 -19.76 -48.19 10.12
CA ARG A 3 -19.23 -46.84 9.94
C ARG A 3 -19.53 -46.40 8.50
N ILE A 4 -20.24 -45.30 8.31
CA ILE A 4 -20.38 -44.67 7.00
C ILE A 4 -19.26 -43.63 6.90
N PHE A 5 -18.18 -44.02 6.22
CA PHE A 5 -17.19 -43.09 5.70
C PHE A 5 -17.77 -42.42 4.47
N LEU A 6 -17.98 -41.11 4.51
CA LEU A 6 -18.19 -40.30 3.32
C LEU A 6 -16.93 -39.48 3.09
N ALA A 7 -16.08 -40.02 2.22
CA ALA A 7 -15.03 -39.28 1.56
C ALA A 7 -15.69 -38.31 0.57
N ALA A 8 -15.59 -37.02 0.85
CA ALA A 8 -15.74 -35.97 -0.15
C ALA A 8 -14.35 -35.39 -0.44
N VAL A 9 -13.52 -36.19 -1.09
CA VAL A 9 -12.40 -35.69 -1.88
C VAL A 9 -12.95 -35.58 -3.29
N LEU A 10 -13.15 -34.35 -3.78
CA LEU A 10 -13.11 -34.02 -5.20
C LEU A 10 -13.19 -32.51 -5.41
N ALA A 11 -12.21 -32.02 -6.18
CA ALA A 11 -12.15 -30.73 -6.87
C ALA A 11 -11.80 -29.48 -6.05
N ALA A 12 -10.55 -29.39 -5.58
CA ALA A 12 -9.83 -28.13 -5.55
C ALA A 12 -8.48 -28.26 -6.29
N SER A 13 -8.50 -28.89 -7.46
CA SER A 13 -7.33 -29.09 -8.31
C SER A 13 -7.46 -28.31 -9.62
N ALA A 14 -7.59 -26.98 -9.55
CA ALA A 14 -7.37 -26.10 -10.71
C ALA A 14 -7.42 -24.62 -10.29
N SER A 15 -6.47 -24.15 -9.48
CA SER A 15 -6.06 -22.74 -9.46
C SER A 15 -4.59 -22.62 -9.06
N ILE A 16 -3.75 -23.51 -9.58
CA ILE A 16 -2.30 -23.32 -9.62
C ILE A 16 -1.97 -22.93 -11.06
N ALA A 17 -2.40 -21.74 -11.48
CA ALA A 17 -2.08 -21.21 -12.79
C ALA A 17 -1.85 -19.71 -12.63
N ASN A 18 -0.57 -19.37 -12.54
CA ASN A 18 0.02 -18.05 -12.29
C ASN A 18 0.21 -17.66 -10.82
N ALA A 19 1.04 -18.41 -10.10
CA ALA A 19 1.99 -17.71 -9.22
C ALA A 19 2.87 -16.86 -10.14
N GLN A 20 2.41 -15.65 -10.49
CA GLN A 20 3.29 -14.64 -11.05
C GLN A 20 4.46 -14.54 -10.07
N ASN A 21 5.69 -14.73 -10.54
CA ASN A 21 6.86 -14.42 -9.72
C ASN A 21 6.82 -12.92 -9.47
N LEU A 22 6.18 -12.52 -8.37
CA LEU A 22 6.10 -11.14 -7.95
C LEU A 22 7.53 -10.64 -7.74
N SER A 23 7.82 -9.46 -8.25
CA SER A 23 9.11 -8.83 -7.98
C SER A 23 9.21 -8.49 -6.48
N ASP A 24 10.42 -8.38 -5.95
CA ASP A 24 10.64 -7.89 -4.58
C ASP A 24 10.00 -6.52 -4.34
N GLN A 25 9.94 -5.69 -5.40
CA GLN A 25 9.24 -4.42 -5.38
C GLN A 25 7.73 -4.63 -5.23
N ASP A 26 7.11 -5.51 -6.02
CA ASP A 26 5.67 -5.77 -5.92
C ASP A 26 5.30 -6.30 -4.53
N ILE A 27 6.11 -7.21 -3.97
CA ILE A 27 5.93 -7.69 -2.60
C ILE A 27 5.99 -6.53 -1.59
N ASN A 28 6.92 -5.59 -1.78
CA ASN A 28 7.06 -4.42 -0.91
C ASN A 28 5.84 -3.48 -1.01
N LEU A 29 5.35 -3.22 -2.22
CA LEU A 29 4.17 -2.38 -2.48
C LEU A 29 2.90 -3.04 -1.93
N MET A 30 2.73 -4.35 -2.13
CA MET A 30 1.61 -5.13 -1.59
C MET A 30 1.59 -5.10 -0.06
N ALA A 31 2.74 -5.29 0.58
CA ALA A 31 2.83 -5.23 2.04
C ALA A 31 2.45 -3.84 2.59
N ALA A 32 2.85 -2.77 1.91
CA ALA A 32 2.48 -1.41 2.28
C ALA A 32 0.96 -1.18 2.17
N ALA A 33 0.35 -1.63 1.07
CA ALA A 33 -1.09 -1.57 0.85
C ALA A 33 -1.89 -2.36 1.89
N GLN A 34 -1.49 -3.59 2.17
CA GLN A 34 -2.10 -4.43 3.21
C GLN A 34 -2.01 -3.78 4.60
N LYS A 35 -0.84 -3.19 4.92
CA LYS A 35 -0.66 -2.44 6.16
C LYS A 35 -1.61 -1.23 6.21
N ALA A 36 -1.74 -0.48 5.12
CA ALA A 36 -2.63 0.68 5.03
C ALA A 36 -4.09 0.31 5.34
N VAL A 37 -4.61 -0.72 4.66
CA VAL A 37 -5.99 -1.20 4.85
C VAL A 37 -6.20 -1.70 6.27
N LYS A 38 -5.28 -2.52 6.79
CA LYS A 38 -5.36 -3.00 8.18
C LYS A 38 -5.38 -1.85 9.18
N THR A 39 -4.50 -0.87 9.01
CA THR A 39 -4.43 0.29 9.89
C THR A 39 -5.68 1.15 9.79
N TYR A 40 -6.24 1.33 8.60
CA TYR A 40 -7.51 2.03 8.41
C TYR A 40 -8.65 1.35 9.16
N LYS A 41 -8.80 0.03 9.00
CA LYS A 41 -9.85 -0.74 9.70
C LYS A 41 -9.75 -0.62 11.22
N GLN A 42 -8.55 -0.40 11.76
CA GLN A 42 -8.31 -0.28 13.19
C GLN A 42 -8.45 1.14 13.75
N GLY A 43 -8.10 2.16 12.98
CA GLY A 43 -7.98 3.54 13.49
C GLY A 43 -8.46 4.64 12.54
N GLY A 44 -9.15 4.25 11.46
CA GLY A 44 -9.59 5.15 10.40
C GLY A 44 -8.45 5.92 9.73
N VAL A 45 -8.81 7.03 9.07
CA VAL A 45 -7.87 7.93 8.38
C VAL A 45 -6.76 8.43 9.32
N THR A 46 -7.10 8.75 10.58
CA THR A 46 -6.12 9.19 11.59
C THR A 46 -5.10 8.09 11.90
N GLY A 47 -5.53 6.84 11.98
CA GLY A 47 -4.64 5.69 12.13
C GLY A 47 -3.63 5.59 10.98
N ILE A 48 -4.09 5.71 9.73
CA ILE A 48 -3.20 5.68 8.56
C ILE A 48 -2.18 6.84 8.64
N TYR A 49 -2.65 8.06 8.89
CA TYR A 49 -1.78 9.23 8.94
C TYR A 49 -0.68 9.10 10.01
N SER A 50 -1.05 8.57 11.18
CA SER A 50 -0.08 8.25 12.24
C SER A 50 0.94 7.21 11.78
N ALA A 51 0.49 6.14 11.12
CA ALA A 51 1.38 5.11 10.59
C ALA A 51 2.34 5.63 9.50
N VAL A 52 1.86 6.49 8.59
CA VAL A 52 2.69 7.17 7.58
C VAL A 52 3.75 8.05 8.26
N THR A 53 3.32 8.90 9.19
CA THR A 53 4.21 9.80 9.92
C THR A 53 5.31 9.03 10.65
N GLN A 54 4.92 7.97 11.37
CA GLN A 54 5.88 7.09 12.05
C GLN A 54 6.80 6.38 11.05
N CYS A 55 6.29 5.92 9.90
CA CYS A 55 7.11 5.26 8.89
C CYS A 55 8.24 6.20 8.43
N TYR A 56 7.91 7.45 8.08
CA TYR A 56 8.91 8.43 7.67
C TYR A 56 9.88 8.82 8.80
N GLN A 57 9.42 8.95 10.04
CA GLN A 57 10.29 9.28 11.18
C GLN A 57 11.34 8.19 11.48
N HIS A 58 11.06 6.93 11.15
CA HIS A 58 11.98 5.82 11.37
C HIS A 58 12.97 5.58 10.22
N LEU A 59 12.86 6.33 9.12
CA LEU A 59 13.80 6.25 8.00
C LEU A 59 15.16 6.84 8.41
N ARG A 60 16.20 5.98 8.42
CA ARG A 60 17.58 6.40 8.69
C ARG A 60 18.50 6.01 7.54
N GLN A 61 19.22 6.99 7.00
CA GLN A 61 20.27 6.75 6.01
C GLN A 61 21.31 5.77 6.59
N GLY A 62 21.81 4.86 5.76
CA GLY A 62 22.74 3.79 6.18
C GLY A 62 22.08 2.51 6.69
N GLN A 63 20.75 2.44 6.79
CA GLN A 63 20.05 1.17 7.05
C GLN A 63 20.18 0.20 5.88
N LYS A 64 20.25 -1.10 6.17
CA LYS A 64 20.16 -2.14 5.14
C LYS A 64 18.81 -2.01 4.42
N ALA A 65 18.84 -2.11 3.08
CA ALA A 65 17.65 -1.98 2.22
C ALA A 65 16.92 -0.63 2.37
N PHE A 66 17.64 0.45 2.68
CA PHE A 66 17.07 1.78 2.90
C PHE A 66 16.09 2.24 1.80
N GLY A 67 16.46 2.09 0.52
CA GLY A 67 15.57 2.47 -0.60
C GLY A 67 14.24 1.71 -0.60
N ARG A 68 14.25 0.43 -0.20
CA ARG A 68 13.04 -0.38 -0.05
C ARG A 68 12.16 0.13 1.09
N SER A 69 12.76 0.55 2.20
CA SER A 69 12.04 1.17 3.32
C SER A 69 11.39 2.50 2.93
N VAL A 70 12.10 3.35 2.18
CA VAL A 70 11.52 4.61 1.65
C VAL A 70 10.33 4.29 0.74
N GLU A 71 10.49 3.35 -0.19
CA GLU A 71 9.42 2.93 -1.10
C GLU A 71 8.21 2.36 -0.35
N PHE A 72 8.44 1.57 0.69
CA PHE A 72 7.37 1.05 1.54
C PHE A 72 6.58 2.19 2.19
N CYS A 73 7.26 3.17 2.78
CA CYS A 73 6.59 4.30 3.44
C CYS A 73 5.82 5.18 2.45
N VAL A 74 6.37 5.43 1.26
CA VAL A 74 5.68 6.18 0.21
C VAL A 74 4.47 5.41 -0.32
N ALA A 75 4.59 4.10 -0.53
CA ALA A 75 3.47 3.26 -0.95
C ALA A 75 2.35 3.19 0.11
N LEU A 76 2.71 3.20 1.40
CA LEU A 76 1.75 3.31 2.51
C LEU A 76 0.99 4.64 2.46
N ASP A 77 1.69 5.74 2.17
CA ASP A 77 1.10 7.08 2.02
C ASP A 77 0.14 7.16 0.82
N ILE A 78 0.59 6.68 -0.35
CA ILE A 78 -0.24 6.56 -1.55
C ILE A 78 -1.50 5.73 -1.27
N SER A 79 -1.37 4.60 -0.58
CA SER A 79 -2.51 3.76 -0.19
C SER A 79 -3.49 4.53 0.72
N GLY A 80 -2.98 5.37 1.62
CA GLY A 80 -3.81 6.23 2.47
C GLY A 80 -4.64 7.24 1.68
N ILE A 81 -4.05 7.85 0.65
CA ILE A 81 -4.75 8.75 -0.28
C ILE A 81 -5.91 8.00 -0.94
N PHE A 82 -5.67 6.80 -1.45
CA PHE A 82 -6.70 6.01 -2.11
C PHE A 82 -7.82 5.57 -1.17
N ILE A 83 -7.48 5.07 0.01
CA ILE A 83 -8.49 4.66 1.00
C ILE A 83 -9.37 5.85 1.40
N ASP A 84 -8.76 7.00 1.70
CA ASP A 84 -9.51 8.22 2.03
C ASP A 84 -10.43 8.64 0.87
N SER A 85 -9.93 8.64 -0.36
CA SER A 85 -10.73 9.00 -1.54
C SER A 85 -11.93 8.07 -1.75
N GLU A 86 -11.72 6.76 -1.71
CA GLU A 86 -12.79 5.77 -1.94
C GLU A 86 -13.83 5.82 -0.82
N MET A 87 -13.40 5.88 0.44
CA MET A 87 -14.31 5.89 1.59
C MET A 87 -15.07 7.21 1.71
N ALA A 88 -14.40 8.34 1.48
CA ALA A 88 -15.06 9.65 1.45
C ALA A 88 -16.10 9.71 0.32
N SER A 89 -15.78 9.19 -0.86
CA SER A 89 -16.72 9.13 -1.98
C SER A 89 -17.91 8.20 -1.70
N ALA A 90 -17.68 7.03 -1.11
CA ALA A 90 -18.73 6.05 -0.82
C ALA A 90 -19.75 6.56 0.20
N GLU A 91 -19.28 7.33 1.19
CA GLU A 91 -20.11 7.87 2.28
C GLU A 91 -20.60 9.31 2.01
N GLY A 92 -20.20 9.93 0.90
CA GLY A 92 -20.54 11.31 0.57
C GLY A 92 -19.89 12.35 1.49
N PHE A 93 -18.75 12.01 2.09
CA PHE A 93 -17.98 12.90 2.96
C PHE A 93 -16.88 13.65 2.19
N PRO A 94 -16.42 14.81 2.69
CA PRO A 94 -15.20 15.42 2.19
C PRO A 94 -14.00 14.54 2.52
N ARG A 95 -13.01 14.56 1.62
CA ARG A 95 -11.69 13.96 1.84
C ARG A 95 -10.94 14.66 2.99
N ASP A 96 -10.11 13.92 3.71
CA ASP A 96 -9.27 14.49 4.75
C ASP A 96 -8.15 15.36 4.14
N ALA A 97 -8.00 16.60 4.65
CA ALA A 97 -7.03 17.56 4.15
C ALA A 97 -5.58 17.05 4.14
N ARG A 98 -5.24 16.07 4.99
CA ARG A 98 -3.91 15.45 5.09
C ARG A 98 -3.60 14.51 3.92
N PHE A 99 -4.64 14.01 3.24
CA PHE A 99 -4.57 13.09 2.11
C PHE A 99 -4.99 13.72 0.78
N MET A 100 -5.42 14.99 0.78
CA MET A 100 -5.59 15.75 -0.46
C MET A 100 -4.29 15.82 -1.26
N ASP A 101 -4.43 15.77 -2.58
CA ASP A 101 -3.33 15.50 -3.53
C ASP A 101 -2.14 16.44 -3.35
N ALA A 102 -2.36 17.75 -3.17
CA ALA A 102 -1.27 18.72 -3.00
C ALA A 102 -0.50 18.51 -1.67
N THR A 103 -1.22 18.30 -0.57
CA THR A 103 -0.61 18.08 0.76
C THR A 103 0.20 16.78 0.78
N ALA A 104 -0.39 15.70 0.25
CA ALA A 104 0.26 14.40 0.22
C ALA A 104 1.45 14.38 -0.77
N ALA A 105 1.30 14.99 -1.95
CA ALA A 105 2.39 15.12 -2.92
C ALA A 105 3.58 15.89 -2.32
N ASN A 106 3.34 17.03 -1.66
CA ASN A 106 4.41 17.79 -1.01
C ASN A 106 5.18 16.94 0.01
N ARG A 107 4.46 16.22 0.88
CA ARG A 107 5.05 15.32 1.88
C ARG A 107 5.90 14.22 1.24
N MET A 108 5.36 13.53 0.24
CA MET A 108 6.08 12.43 -0.43
C MET A 108 7.29 12.95 -1.23
N ASN A 109 7.14 14.07 -1.94
CA ASN A 109 8.22 14.71 -2.71
C ASN A 109 9.37 15.12 -1.79
N GLU A 110 9.06 15.70 -0.63
CA GLU A 110 10.06 16.08 0.37
C GLU A 110 10.86 14.84 0.83
N VAL A 111 10.16 13.74 1.16
CA VAL A 111 10.79 12.49 1.59
C VAL A 111 11.68 11.91 0.49
N LEU A 112 11.17 11.80 -0.74
CA LEU A 112 11.91 11.23 -1.87
C LEU A 112 13.19 12.03 -2.18
N ARG A 113 13.11 13.37 -2.16
CA ARG A 113 14.26 14.26 -2.37
C ARG A 113 15.25 14.20 -1.22
N ARG A 114 14.77 14.32 0.02
CA ARG A 114 15.61 14.30 1.24
C ARG A 114 16.47 13.04 1.33
N TYR A 115 15.92 11.92 0.87
CA TYR A 115 16.58 10.62 0.91
C TYR A 115 17.25 10.20 -0.40
N GLY A 116 17.36 11.12 -1.36
CA GLY A 116 18.11 10.91 -2.61
C GLY A 116 17.50 9.87 -3.54
N ILE A 117 16.20 9.56 -3.39
CA ILE A 117 15.49 8.65 -4.30
C ILE A 117 15.21 9.32 -5.64
N THR A 118 14.99 10.62 -5.63
CA THR A 118 14.71 11.45 -6.82
C THR A 118 15.52 12.73 -6.74
N ALA A 119 16.11 13.18 -7.85
CA ALA A 119 16.92 14.40 -7.88
C ALA A 119 16.16 15.63 -8.40
N SER A 120 15.08 15.42 -9.18
CA SER A 120 14.29 16.45 -9.82
C SER A 120 12.78 16.18 -9.74
N ASP A 121 11.95 17.16 -10.10
CA ASP A 121 10.51 16.96 -10.25
C ASP A 121 10.16 15.91 -11.30
N ASP A 122 10.96 15.83 -12.37
CA ASP A 122 10.76 14.89 -13.46
C ASP A 122 11.01 13.45 -12.97
N ASP A 123 12.06 13.25 -12.17
CA ASP A 123 12.35 11.96 -11.53
C ASP A 123 11.23 11.57 -10.56
N THR A 124 10.71 12.53 -9.79
CA THR A 124 9.60 12.30 -8.89
C THR A 124 8.33 11.90 -9.63
N ARG A 125 8.00 12.57 -10.74
CA ARG A 125 6.87 12.18 -11.59
C ARG A 125 7.06 10.77 -12.17
N ALA A 126 8.25 10.45 -12.67
CA ALA A 126 8.57 9.11 -13.18
C ALA A 126 8.46 8.04 -12.07
N TYR A 127 8.93 8.36 -10.85
CA TYR A 127 8.83 7.48 -9.70
C TYR A 127 7.39 7.10 -9.39
N PHE A 128 6.48 8.08 -9.35
CA PHE A 128 5.06 7.84 -9.11
C PHE A 128 4.37 7.14 -10.29
N ALA A 129 4.64 7.56 -11.53
CA ALA A 129 4.07 6.94 -12.72
C ALA A 129 4.34 5.42 -12.78
N ALA A 130 5.51 4.99 -12.30
CA ALA A 130 5.87 3.57 -12.24
C ALA A 130 5.14 2.77 -11.14
N ARG A 131 4.53 3.42 -10.14
CA ARG A 131 4.10 2.76 -8.89
C ARG A 131 2.63 2.95 -8.55
N VAL A 132 2.06 4.13 -8.81
CA VAL A 132 0.75 4.55 -8.31
C VAL A 132 -0.36 3.55 -8.70
N GLU A 133 -0.41 3.11 -9.96
CA GLU A 133 -1.42 2.14 -10.40
C GLU A 133 -1.29 0.77 -9.73
N ARG A 134 -0.05 0.31 -9.49
CA ARG A 134 0.20 -0.95 -8.77
C ARG A 134 -0.22 -0.83 -7.31
N VAL A 135 0.16 0.26 -6.65
CA VAL A 135 -0.25 0.52 -5.26
C VAL A 135 -1.77 0.58 -5.17
N LYS A 136 -2.44 1.34 -6.04
CA LYS A 136 -3.91 1.41 -6.12
C LYS A 136 -4.54 0.03 -6.25
N LYS A 137 -4.06 -0.77 -7.20
CA LYS A 137 -4.53 -2.14 -7.40
C LYS A 137 -4.38 -2.96 -6.12
N TYR A 138 -3.21 -2.96 -5.50
CA TYR A 138 -2.96 -3.76 -4.29
C TYR A 138 -3.75 -3.27 -3.08
N THR A 139 -4.01 -1.96 -2.97
CA THR A 139 -4.90 -1.40 -1.95
C THR A 139 -6.33 -1.90 -2.16
N ASN A 140 -6.85 -1.86 -3.38
CA ASN A 140 -8.19 -2.37 -3.71
C ASN A 140 -8.31 -3.88 -3.44
N ASP A 141 -7.34 -4.67 -3.90
CA ASP A 141 -7.28 -6.10 -3.62
C ASP A 141 -7.29 -6.37 -2.11
N ALA A 142 -6.51 -5.61 -1.33
CA ALA A 142 -6.47 -5.75 0.13
C ALA A 142 -7.78 -5.32 0.83
N MET A 143 -8.52 -4.34 0.29
CA MET A 143 -9.83 -3.94 0.82
C MET A 143 -10.89 -5.03 0.62
N GLN A 144 -10.82 -5.80 -0.47
CA GLN A 144 -11.76 -6.88 -0.77
C GLN A 144 -11.52 -8.16 0.04
N LEU A 145 -10.30 -8.35 0.56
CA LEU A 145 -9.86 -9.59 1.21
C LEU A 145 -10.17 -9.70 2.71
N GLY A 146 -10.91 -8.77 3.32
CA GLY A 146 -11.35 -8.98 4.70
C GLY A 146 -12.32 -7.98 5.23
#